data_AF-A0A955TCD4-F1
#
_entry.id   AF-A0A955TCD4-F1
#
_cell.length_a   1.000
_cell.length_b   1.000
_cell.length_c   1.000
_cell.angle_alpha   90.00
_cell.angle_beta   90.00
_cell.angle_gamma   90.00
#
_symmetry.space_group_name_H-M   'P 1'
#
loop_
_entity.id
_entity.type
_entity.pdbx_description
1 polymer ?
#
loop_
_entity_poly.entity_id
_entity_poly.type
_entity_poly.pdbx_seq_one_letter_code
_entity_poly.pdbx_strand_id
1 'polypeptide(L)'
;GAASWWDGGSLIGKFREPAKVESLVNQVGYDIGAPKRFTVQSNFLGEQAIFEILSLTGESVFAGRLEMAGKISGAYGNDWGSFYYRGDFTEFDRPGKFRIQVQLDEELSLSWPFEVGEDLIWEQTARPAYEFFYYQRCGMEVPGFHKACHLDDSIEPGTGEQFDLAGGWHDAGDYNKYHNAPYVYGLATAYENVRKDYDRHDSDSNGRSDFLDEILWGGDFSRRMIAPDGSARGRITSGYGFWGGPEQETDNLPGTGDERPLEGGVSGLDSSHHTAAMAKIALLIGDKESYFEAAERGFEWGQTKGLKGPLQLSSALDLYELTGKEEYAEIAQEILPKVGLGDPFLIEKYDRLFGEDHSEEVKKALIAEAEGILKHADNPFGVYTYGDASNPNFFNTPAE
;
A
#
# COMPACT_ATOMS: atom_id res chain seq x y z
N GLY A 1 -38.73 17.66 54.38
CA GLY A 1 -39.31 17.23 53.09
C GLY A 1 -38.87 15.81 52.85
N ALA A 2 -39.79 14.90 52.53
CA ALA A 2 -39.45 13.50 52.28
C ALA A 2 -38.63 13.39 50.99
N ALA A 3 -37.50 12.71 51.05
CA ALA A 3 -36.72 12.34 49.87
C ALA A 3 -37.39 11.16 49.17
N SER A 4 -37.54 11.24 47.84
CA SER A 4 -38.00 10.15 47.00
C SER A 4 -36.79 9.45 46.38
N TRP A 5 -36.80 8.11 46.43
CA TRP A 5 -35.80 7.25 45.81
C TRP A 5 -36.47 6.46 44.69
N TRP A 6 -35.73 6.23 43.60
CA TRP A 6 -36.21 5.52 42.41
C TRP A 6 -35.26 4.37 42.12
N ASP A 7 -35.80 3.19 41.78
CA ASP A 7 -35.00 2.00 41.43
C ASP A 7 -34.53 2.02 39.95
N GLY A 8 -35.01 2.98 39.17
CA GLY A 8 -34.64 3.21 37.77
C GLY A 8 -35.53 4.26 37.10
N GLY A 9 -35.02 4.90 36.04
CA GLY A 9 -35.75 5.87 35.24
C GLY A 9 -35.37 5.76 33.76
N SER A 10 -36.36 5.93 32.88
CA SER A 10 -36.12 6.06 31.44
C SER A 10 -36.54 7.44 30.97
N LEU A 11 -35.69 8.07 30.16
CA LEU A 11 -35.99 9.33 29.50
C LEU A 11 -36.25 9.04 28.03
N ILE A 12 -37.47 9.29 27.57
CA ILE A 12 -37.85 9.23 26.16
C ILE A 12 -38.10 10.67 25.71
N GLY A 13 -37.28 11.17 24.79
CA GLY A 13 -37.36 12.54 24.29
C GLY A 13 -37.22 12.57 22.77
N LYS A 14 -37.77 13.61 22.14
CA LYS A 14 -37.44 13.97 20.76
C LYS A 14 -36.28 14.96 20.81
N PHE A 15 -35.11 14.53 20.36
CA PHE A 15 -33.96 15.39 20.20
C PHE A 15 -33.99 15.98 18.79
N ARG A 16 -33.90 17.31 18.68
CA ARG A 16 -33.69 17.98 17.40
C ARG A 16 -32.22 18.33 17.32
N GLU A 17 -31.50 17.62 16.46
CA GLU A 17 -30.13 18.01 16.14
C GLU A 17 -30.17 19.26 15.25
N PRO A 18 -29.22 20.20 15.41
CA PRO A 18 -29.04 21.26 14.43
C PRO A 18 -28.71 20.63 13.08
N ALA A 19 -29.14 21.28 12.01
CA ALA A 19 -28.74 20.89 10.66
C ALA A 19 -27.22 21.02 10.54
N LYS A 20 -26.58 20.03 9.94
CA LYS A 20 -25.12 19.97 9.76
C LYS A 20 -24.82 19.56 8.34
N VAL A 21 -23.89 20.28 7.71
CA VAL A 21 -23.38 19.99 6.37
C VAL A 21 -21.87 20.11 6.41
N GLU A 22 -21.18 19.12 5.87
CA GLU A 22 -19.72 19.08 5.79
C GLU A 22 -19.28 18.70 4.39
N SER A 23 -18.31 19.45 3.85
CA SER A 23 -17.65 19.14 2.58
C SER A 23 -16.31 18.44 2.84
N LEU A 24 -16.18 17.24 2.29
CA LEU A 24 -15.03 16.35 2.39
C LEU A 24 -14.27 16.38 1.06
N VAL A 25 -13.12 17.06 1.07
CA VAL A 25 -12.25 17.25 -0.10
C VAL A 25 -10.96 16.46 0.07
N ASN A 26 -10.29 16.14 -1.04
CA ASN A 26 -8.90 15.70 -0.97
C ASN A 26 -8.04 16.86 -0.45
N GLN A 27 -7.42 16.68 0.72
CA GLN A 27 -6.66 17.74 1.40
C GLN A 27 -5.29 18.00 0.77
N VAL A 28 -4.78 17.10 -0.06
CA VAL A 28 -3.62 17.36 -0.91
C VAL A 28 -4.06 18.27 -2.06
N GLY A 29 -5.08 17.84 -2.80
CA GLY A 29 -5.61 18.57 -3.93
C GLY A 29 -6.09 17.67 -5.07
N TYR A 30 -6.03 18.21 -6.28
CA TYR A 30 -6.52 17.59 -7.50
C TYR A 30 -5.62 17.92 -8.69
N ASP A 31 -5.39 16.94 -9.57
CA ASP A 31 -4.57 17.15 -10.77
C ASP A 31 -5.37 17.79 -11.90
N ILE A 32 -4.70 18.66 -12.66
CA ILE A 32 -5.20 19.21 -13.92
C ILE A 32 -5.40 18.07 -14.94
N GLY A 33 -6.53 18.07 -15.64
CA GLY A 33 -6.90 17.05 -16.60
C GLY A 33 -7.35 15.71 -15.99
N ALA A 34 -7.31 15.55 -14.66
CA ALA A 34 -7.80 14.36 -13.96
C ALA A 34 -9.23 14.58 -13.41
N PRO A 35 -9.99 13.50 -13.11
CA PRO A 35 -11.28 13.59 -12.43
C PRO A 35 -11.17 14.31 -11.07
N LYS A 36 -12.09 15.23 -10.80
CA LYS A 36 -12.10 16.03 -9.55
C LYS A 36 -13.47 15.95 -8.89
N ARG A 37 -13.54 15.18 -7.81
CA ARG A 37 -14.78 14.92 -7.07
C ARG A 37 -14.58 15.13 -5.58
N PHE A 38 -15.64 15.50 -4.90
CA PHE A 38 -15.68 15.62 -3.45
C PHE A 38 -17.02 15.12 -2.91
N THR A 39 -17.03 14.78 -1.63
CA THR A 39 -18.21 14.23 -0.95
C THR A 39 -18.76 15.27 0.02
N VAL A 40 -20.08 15.41 0.07
CA VAL A 40 -20.77 16.20 1.09
C VAL A 40 -21.53 15.24 1.99
N GLN A 41 -21.43 15.39 3.30
CA GLN A 41 -22.25 14.67 4.27
C GLN A 41 -23.17 15.62 5.02
N SER A 42 -24.42 15.19 5.23
CA SER A 42 -25.44 15.97 5.94
C SER A 42 -26.33 15.09 6.82
N ASN A 43 -26.77 15.60 7.97
CA ASN A 43 -27.75 14.90 8.80
C ASN A 43 -29.21 15.11 8.36
N PHE A 44 -29.43 15.79 7.22
CA PHE A 44 -30.75 16.00 6.61
C PHE A 44 -30.70 15.88 5.08
N LEU A 45 -31.86 15.59 4.50
CA LEU A 45 -32.07 15.59 3.06
C LEU A 45 -32.42 17.02 2.62
N GLY A 46 -31.58 17.64 1.80
CA GLY A 46 -31.82 18.98 1.27
C GLY A 46 -32.37 18.95 -0.15
N GLU A 47 -33.16 19.96 -0.49
CA GLU A 47 -33.82 20.07 -1.80
C GLU A 47 -32.96 20.87 -2.80
N GLN A 48 -32.28 21.90 -2.32
CA GLN A 48 -31.34 22.71 -3.09
C GLN A 48 -29.91 22.36 -2.67
N ALA A 49 -29.19 21.67 -3.54
CA ALA A 49 -27.83 21.23 -3.28
C ALA A 49 -26.89 21.76 -4.37
N ILE A 50 -26.12 22.80 -4.05
CA ILE A 50 -25.18 23.46 -4.96
C ILE A 50 -23.82 23.64 -4.30
N PHE A 51 -22.80 23.90 -5.11
CA PHE A 51 -21.49 24.30 -4.61
C PHE A 51 -20.85 25.37 -5.48
N GLU A 52 -19.94 26.12 -4.88
CA GLU A 52 -19.05 27.06 -5.55
C GLU A 52 -17.61 26.75 -5.18
N ILE A 53 -16.69 26.93 -6.13
CA ILE A 53 -15.25 26.97 -5.84
C ILE A 53 -14.89 28.44 -5.63
N LEU A 54 -14.36 28.75 -4.46
CA LEU A 54 -13.93 30.08 -4.09
C LEU A 54 -12.41 30.17 -4.19
N SER A 55 -11.90 31.26 -4.75
CA SER A 55 -10.52 31.67 -4.53
C SER A 55 -10.27 31.97 -3.05
N LEU A 56 -9.01 32.03 -2.62
CA LEU A 56 -8.70 32.40 -1.24
C LEU A 56 -9.15 33.83 -0.86
N THR A 57 -9.48 34.68 -1.83
CA THR A 57 -10.07 36.02 -1.59
C THR A 57 -11.60 36.00 -1.52
N GLY A 58 -12.23 34.83 -1.66
CA GLY A 58 -13.69 34.65 -1.62
C GLY A 58 -14.41 34.87 -2.94
N GLU A 59 -13.69 35.00 -4.07
CA GLU A 59 -14.31 35.12 -5.39
C GLU A 59 -14.77 33.74 -5.88
N SER A 60 -16.04 33.62 -6.27
CA SER A 60 -16.57 32.42 -6.93
C SER A 60 -15.99 32.31 -8.34
N VAL A 61 -15.20 31.25 -8.58
CA VAL A 61 -14.49 31.00 -9.84
C VAL A 61 -15.05 29.81 -10.61
N PHE A 62 -15.92 29.02 -9.98
CA PHE A 62 -16.65 27.90 -10.58
C PHE A 62 -17.89 27.62 -9.73
N ALA A 63 -18.95 27.09 -10.35
CA ALA A 63 -20.15 26.67 -9.64
C ALA A 63 -20.72 25.40 -10.27
N GLY A 64 -21.32 24.57 -9.43
CA GLY A 64 -21.94 23.31 -9.85
C GLY A 64 -23.10 22.92 -8.97
N ARG A 65 -23.76 21.82 -9.35
CA ARG A 65 -24.80 21.18 -8.55
C ARG A 65 -24.23 19.95 -7.87
N LEU A 66 -24.77 19.64 -6.69
CA LEU A 66 -24.48 18.40 -6.01
C LEU A 66 -25.49 17.33 -6.44
N GLU A 67 -25.01 16.10 -6.62
CA GLU A 67 -25.83 14.93 -6.92
C GLU A 67 -26.05 14.10 -5.66
N MET A 68 -27.29 13.69 -5.38
CA MET A 68 -27.58 12.80 -4.25
C MET A 68 -26.91 11.44 -4.47
N ALA A 69 -25.98 11.08 -3.58
CA ALA A 69 -25.26 9.80 -3.59
C ALA A 69 -25.87 8.77 -2.60
N GLY A 70 -26.94 9.15 -1.89
CA GLY A 70 -27.70 8.24 -1.03
C GLY A 70 -27.22 8.21 0.42
N LYS A 71 -27.40 7.06 1.09
CA LYS A 71 -26.98 6.80 2.46
C LYS A 71 -26.07 5.58 2.50
N ILE A 72 -25.25 5.48 3.54
CA ILE A 72 -24.43 4.30 3.79
C ILE A 72 -25.04 3.50 4.93
N SER A 73 -25.39 2.26 4.62
CA SER A 73 -25.53 1.21 5.62
C SER A 73 -24.18 0.53 5.73
N GLY A 74 -23.45 0.75 6.82
CA GLY A 74 -22.14 0.13 7.02
C GLY A 74 -22.22 -1.29 7.56
N ALA A 75 -21.06 -1.79 8.01
CA ALA A 75 -20.92 -3.13 8.58
C ALA A 75 -22.03 -3.45 9.60
N TYR A 76 -22.56 -4.68 9.52
CA TYR A 76 -23.67 -5.18 10.34
C TYR A 76 -25.01 -4.45 10.16
N GLY A 77 -25.18 -3.71 9.06
CA GLY A 77 -26.42 -2.97 8.77
C GLY A 77 -26.54 -1.63 9.52
N ASN A 78 -25.44 -1.12 10.08
CA ASN A 78 -25.46 0.13 10.84
C ASN A 78 -25.55 1.35 9.93
N ASP A 79 -26.58 2.16 10.10
CA ASP A 79 -26.71 3.45 9.41
C ASP A 79 -25.64 4.44 9.93
N TRP A 80 -24.84 5.00 9.02
CA TRP A 80 -23.85 6.03 9.38
C TRP A 80 -24.50 7.38 9.73
N GLY A 81 -25.81 7.51 9.54
CA GLY A 81 -26.59 8.65 10.01
C GLY A 81 -26.54 9.87 9.10
N SER A 82 -25.94 9.76 7.92
CA SER A 82 -25.80 10.88 6.97
C SER A 82 -26.41 10.57 5.60
N PHE A 83 -26.90 11.64 4.96
CA PHE A 83 -27.14 11.72 3.53
C PHE A 83 -25.87 12.23 2.87
N TYR A 84 -25.50 11.62 1.75
CA TYR A 84 -24.31 11.98 1.02
C TYR A 84 -24.65 12.56 -0.34
N TYR A 85 -23.85 13.53 -0.76
CA TYR A 85 -23.91 14.12 -2.09
C TYR A 85 -22.52 14.11 -2.72
N ARG A 86 -22.46 14.05 -4.04
CA ARG A 86 -21.24 14.12 -4.84
C ARG A 86 -21.20 15.44 -5.58
N GLY A 87 -20.09 16.16 -5.44
CA GLY A 87 -19.78 17.29 -6.32
C GLY A 87 -18.71 16.88 -7.31
N ASP A 88 -18.89 17.27 -8.57
CA ASP A 88 -17.94 17.04 -9.66
C ASP A 88 -17.56 18.39 -10.27
N PHE A 89 -16.26 18.69 -10.26
CA PHE A 89 -15.68 19.89 -10.85
C PHE A 89 -14.52 19.53 -11.77
N THR A 90 -14.59 18.37 -12.42
CA THR A 90 -13.55 17.85 -13.31
C THR A 90 -13.14 18.87 -14.38
N GLU A 91 -14.10 19.62 -14.92
CA GLU A 91 -13.87 20.67 -15.93
C GLU A 91 -13.09 21.90 -15.41
N PHE A 92 -12.84 22.01 -14.11
CA PHE A 92 -12.10 23.12 -13.52
C PHE A 92 -10.61 22.81 -13.41
N ASP A 93 -9.84 23.27 -14.40
CA ASP A 93 -8.39 23.05 -14.54
C ASP A 93 -7.54 24.30 -14.26
N ARG A 94 -8.13 25.34 -13.65
CA ARG A 94 -7.37 26.55 -13.30
C ARG A 94 -6.43 26.24 -12.13
N PRO A 95 -5.09 26.36 -12.29
CA PRO A 95 -4.16 26.12 -11.19
C PRO A 95 -4.35 27.13 -10.05
N GLY A 96 -4.17 26.68 -8.81
CA GLY A 96 -4.19 27.54 -7.63
C GLY A 96 -4.76 26.88 -6.38
N LYS A 97 -4.94 27.70 -5.33
CA LYS A 97 -5.51 27.28 -4.05
C LYS A 97 -6.94 27.79 -3.91
N PHE A 98 -7.82 26.89 -3.48
CA PHE A 98 -9.26 27.13 -3.46
C PHE A 98 -9.91 26.56 -2.20
N ARG A 99 -11.18 26.90 -2.01
CA ARG A 99 -12.09 26.24 -1.07
C ARG A 99 -13.38 25.91 -1.81
N ILE A 100 -14.09 24.89 -1.37
CA ILE A 100 -15.43 24.59 -1.83
C ILE A 100 -16.42 25.12 -0.79
N GLN A 101 -17.34 25.97 -1.23
CA GLN A 101 -18.51 26.37 -0.47
C GLN A 101 -19.70 25.55 -0.94
N VAL A 102 -20.28 24.75 -0.05
CA VAL A 102 -21.52 24.02 -0.28
C VAL A 102 -22.68 24.81 0.31
N GLN A 103 -23.77 24.87 -0.45
CA GLN A 103 -25.06 25.28 0.06
C GLN A 103 -26.04 24.12 -0.07
N LEU A 104 -26.58 23.69 1.07
CA LEU A 104 -27.66 22.72 1.15
C LEU A 104 -28.86 23.38 1.84
N ASP A 105 -29.85 23.79 1.05
CA ASP A 105 -30.94 24.68 1.44
C ASP A 105 -30.42 25.98 2.10
N GLU A 106 -30.67 26.17 3.40
CA GLU A 106 -30.23 27.34 4.17
C GLU A 106 -28.85 27.14 4.82
N GLU A 107 -28.32 25.90 4.82
CA GLU A 107 -27.06 25.58 5.48
C GLU A 107 -25.88 25.76 4.54
N LEU A 108 -24.82 26.38 5.05
CA LEU A 108 -23.57 26.60 4.35
C LEU A 108 -22.44 25.80 5.00
N SER A 109 -21.59 25.22 4.16
CA SER A 109 -20.37 24.53 4.58
C SER A 109 -19.20 25.03 3.75
N LEU A 110 -18.05 25.26 4.38
CA LEU A 110 -16.82 25.69 3.71
C LEU A 110 -15.73 24.67 3.98
N SER A 111 -15.12 24.14 2.91
CA SER A 111 -14.07 23.14 3.02
C SER A 111 -12.77 23.70 3.61
N TRP A 112 -11.89 22.79 4.01
CA TRP A 112 -10.45 23.07 4.10
C TRP A 112 -9.91 23.51 2.73
N PRO A 113 -8.85 24.34 2.70
CA PRO A 113 -8.23 24.72 1.44
C PRO A 113 -7.61 23.51 0.76
N PHE A 114 -7.67 23.46 -0.56
CA PHE A 114 -7.03 22.45 -1.41
C PHE A 114 -6.37 23.13 -2.61
N GLU A 115 -5.51 22.39 -3.31
CA GLU A 115 -4.80 22.87 -4.49
C GLU A 115 -5.27 22.16 -5.76
N VAL A 116 -5.30 22.88 -6.88
CA VAL A 116 -5.40 22.31 -8.23
C VAL A 116 -4.09 22.61 -8.93
N GLY A 117 -3.40 21.57 -9.41
CA GLY A 117 -2.05 21.70 -9.95
C GLY A 117 -1.69 20.63 -10.98
N GLU A 118 -0.54 20.78 -11.62
CA GLU A 118 0.04 19.76 -12.50
C GLU A 118 0.82 18.75 -11.66
N ASP A 119 0.60 17.45 -11.86
CA ASP A 119 1.32 16.35 -11.18
C ASP A 119 1.33 16.49 -9.64
N LEU A 120 0.33 17.18 -9.09
CA LEU A 120 0.29 17.60 -7.70
C LEU A 120 0.21 16.40 -6.76
N ILE A 121 -0.63 15.41 -7.08
CA ILE A 121 -0.79 14.22 -6.25
C ILE A 121 0.52 13.44 -6.17
N TRP A 122 1.20 13.25 -7.30
CA TRP A 122 2.50 12.57 -7.32
C TRP A 122 3.53 13.33 -6.47
N GLU A 123 3.74 14.60 -6.78
CA GLU A 123 4.77 15.44 -6.14
C GLU A 123 4.56 15.59 -4.63
N GLN A 124 3.31 15.56 -4.16
CA GLN A 124 2.99 15.69 -2.74
C GLN A 124 2.90 14.36 -1.98
N THR A 125 2.65 13.23 -2.65
CA THR A 125 2.36 11.96 -1.96
C THR A 125 3.36 10.84 -2.22
N ALA A 126 4.02 10.80 -3.39
CA ALA A 126 4.92 9.70 -3.72
C ALA A 126 6.07 9.59 -2.73
N ARG A 127 6.76 10.70 -2.46
CA ARG A 127 7.88 10.72 -1.50
C ARG A 127 7.45 10.38 -0.08
N PRO A 128 6.45 11.03 0.54
CA PRO A 128 6.01 10.63 1.87
C PRO A 128 5.59 9.16 1.99
N ALA A 129 5.02 8.58 0.92
CA ALA A 129 4.60 7.19 0.91
C ALA A 129 5.79 6.21 1.02
N TYR A 130 6.89 6.47 0.31
CA TYR A 130 8.07 5.59 0.40
C TYR A 130 9.05 6.00 1.50
N GLU A 131 9.09 7.27 1.91
CA GLU A 131 9.93 7.74 3.02
C GLU A 131 9.48 7.13 4.36
N PHE A 132 8.23 6.65 4.44
CA PHE A 132 7.79 5.81 5.55
C PHE A 132 8.73 4.62 5.80
N PHE A 133 9.24 3.96 4.74
CA PHE A 133 10.18 2.84 4.87
C PHE A 133 11.49 3.26 5.53
N TYR A 134 12.00 4.46 5.22
CA TYR A 134 13.19 5.01 5.88
C TYR A 134 12.99 5.10 7.42
N TYR A 135 11.84 5.59 7.87
CA TYR A 135 11.53 5.70 9.30
C TYR A 135 11.23 4.37 9.98
N GLN A 136 10.95 3.33 9.21
CA GLN A 136 10.77 1.96 9.70
C GLN A 136 12.07 1.15 9.68
N ARG A 137 13.23 1.72 9.28
CA ARG A 137 14.48 0.96 9.18
C ARG A 137 14.93 0.41 10.55
N CYS A 138 15.11 -0.90 10.61
CA CYS A 138 15.68 -1.64 11.73
C CYS A 138 17.19 -1.83 11.51
N GLY A 139 18.02 -1.91 12.55
CA GLY A 139 19.47 -2.17 12.39
C GLY A 139 20.34 -0.94 12.12
N MET A 140 19.78 0.28 12.21
CA MET A 140 20.54 1.52 12.11
C MET A 140 19.94 2.65 12.95
N GLU A 141 20.72 3.69 13.20
CA GLU A 141 20.19 4.96 13.71
C GLU A 141 19.36 5.65 12.63
N VAL A 142 18.17 6.12 13.01
CA VAL A 142 17.36 7.04 12.21
C VAL A 142 17.43 8.41 12.91
N PRO A 143 18.27 9.35 12.43
CA PRO A 143 18.55 10.59 13.12
C PRO A 143 17.29 11.39 13.47
N GLY A 144 17.16 11.74 14.75
CA GLY A 144 15.98 12.45 15.27
C GLY A 144 14.80 11.58 15.66
N PHE A 145 14.84 10.26 15.37
CA PHE A 145 13.79 9.31 15.70
C PHE A 145 14.25 8.27 16.72
N HIS A 146 15.25 7.45 16.39
CA HIS A 146 15.79 6.43 17.29
C HIS A 146 17.26 6.09 16.99
N LYS A 147 17.95 5.49 17.97
CA LYS A 147 19.33 4.99 17.78
C LYS A 147 19.31 3.64 17.06
N ALA A 148 20.49 3.13 16.72
CA ALA A 148 20.63 1.77 16.22
C ALA A 148 19.97 0.74 17.15
N CYS A 149 19.21 -0.17 16.57
CA CYS A 149 18.36 -1.13 17.25
C CYS A 149 18.48 -2.52 16.62
N HIS A 150 18.28 -3.56 17.42
CA HIS A 150 18.25 -4.96 16.99
C HIS A 150 19.49 -5.41 16.18
N LEU A 151 20.67 -4.93 16.56
CA LEU A 151 21.94 -5.31 15.90
C LEU A 151 22.32 -6.78 16.15
N ASP A 152 21.66 -7.40 17.11
CA ASP A 152 21.75 -8.78 17.56
C ASP A 152 20.67 -9.69 16.95
N ASP A 153 19.87 -9.19 16.01
CA ASP A 153 18.98 -10.06 15.23
C ASP A 153 19.82 -11.06 14.41
N SER A 154 19.60 -12.36 14.51
CA SER A 154 18.54 -13.07 15.24
C SER A 154 19.04 -14.45 15.67
N ILE A 155 18.30 -15.17 16.53
CA ILE A 155 18.73 -16.44 17.12
C ILE A 155 17.82 -17.62 16.72
N GLU A 156 18.39 -18.83 16.59
CA GLU A 156 17.61 -20.07 16.50
C GLU A 156 17.04 -20.45 17.88
N PRO A 157 15.70 -20.58 18.06
CA PRO A 157 15.06 -20.84 19.36
C PRO A 157 15.45 -22.16 20.05
N GLY A 158 16.11 -23.08 19.36
CA GLY A 158 16.48 -24.40 19.88
C GLY A 158 17.97 -24.57 20.19
N THR A 159 18.84 -24.11 19.29
CA THR A 159 20.29 -24.31 19.41
C THR A 159 21.00 -23.10 20.00
N GLY A 160 20.39 -21.91 19.94
CA GLY A 160 21.06 -20.65 20.25
C GLY A 160 22.03 -20.20 19.15
N GLU A 161 21.96 -20.76 17.93
CA GLU A 161 22.76 -20.28 16.80
C GLU A 161 22.40 -18.84 16.47
N GLN A 162 23.42 -17.98 16.42
CA GLN A 162 23.30 -16.58 16.05
C GLN A 162 23.37 -16.40 14.52
N PHE A 163 22.46 -15.60 13.97
CA PHE A 163 22.47 -15.14 12.60
C PHE A 163 22.74 -13.63 12.54
N ASP A 164 23.26 -13.17 11.40
CA ASP A 164 23.42 -11.75 11.08
C ASP A 164 22.23 -11.29 10.20
N LEU A 165 21.13 -10.96 10.87
CA LEU A 165 19.84 -10.61 10.28
C LEU A 165 19.34 -9.24 10.76
N ALA A 166 20.22 -8.38 11.29
CA ALA A 166 19.93 -6.96 11.50
C ALA A 166 19.64 -6.26 10.16
N GLY A 167 18.83 -5.20 10.15
CA GLY A 167 18.39 -4.55 8.91
C GLY A 167 16.91 -4.78 8.60
N GLY A 168 16.51 -4.32 7.41
CA GLY A 168 15.13 -4.38 6.94
C GLY A 168 14.26 -3.32 7.61
N TRP A 169 12.96 -3.56 7.63
CA TRP A 169 11.96 -2.67 8.20
C TRP A 169 11.16 -3.34 9.31
N HIS A 170 10.90 -2.59 10.37
CA HIS A 170 9.82 -2.89 11.33
C HIS A 170 8.49 -2.96 10.56
N ASP A 171 7.72 -4.03 10.76
CA ASP A 171 6.56 -4.34 9.91
C ASP A 171 5.38 -3.38 10.13
N ALA A 172 5.21 -2.89 11.37
CA ALA A 172 4.15 -1.96 11.72
C ALA A 172 4.53 -1.10 12.93
N GLY A 173 3.60 -0.94 13.88
CA GLY A 173 3.84 -0.20 15.13
C GLY A 173 4.63 -0.98 16.17
N ASP A 174 4.76 -2.30 16.00
CA ASP A 174 5.74 -3.15 16.69
C ASP A 174 7.04 -3.25 15.87
N TYR A 175 8.11 -3.69 16.52
CA TYR A 175 9.44 -3.75 15.89
C TYR A 175 9.75 -5.08 15.20
N ASN A 176 8.78 -5.99 15.15
CA ASN A 176 8.97 -7.30 14.54
C ASN A 176 9.10 -7.20 13.01
N LYS A 177 9.65 -8.25 12.39
CA LYS A 177 9.91 -8.29 10.94
C LYS A 177 9.22 -9.51 10.31
N TYR A 178 8.19 -9.26 9.50
CA TYR A 178 7.33 -10.30 8.93
C TYR A 178 7.31 -10.32 7.40
N HIS A 179 7.06 -9.18 6.75
CA HIS A 179 6.65 -9.10 5.34
C HIS A 179 7.56 -8.24 4.47
N ASN A 180 8.85 -8.14 4.82
CA ASN A 180 9.80 -7.30 4.08
C ASN A 180 9.88 -7.68 2.59
N ALA A 181 10.01 -8.96 2.25
CA ALA A 181 10.16 -9.38 0.85
C ALA A 181 8.98 -9.02 -0.07
N PRO A 182 7.70 -9.20 0.31
CA PRO A 182 6.57 -8.66 -0.43
C PRO A 182 6.67 -7.14 -0.68
N TYR A 183 7.09 -6.36 0.31
CA TYR A 183 7.26 -4.90 0.15
C TYR A 183 8.37 -4.58 -0.82
N VAL A 184 9.53 -5.24 -0.72
CA VAL A 184 10.64 -5.07 -1.68
C VAL A 184 10.18 -5.40 -3.10
N TYR A 185 9.47 -6.51 -3.30
CA TYR A 185 8.95 -6.89 -4.62
C TYR A 185 7.99 -5.82 -5.17
N GLY A 186 7.07 -5.32 -4.35
CA GLY A 186 6.13 -4.25 -4.73
C GLY A 186 6.83 -2.94 -5.10
N LEU A 187 7.76 -2.48 -4.26
CA LEU A 187 8.54 -1.26 -4.51
C LEU A 187 9.41 -1.40 -5.77
N ALA A 188 10.09 -2.53 -5.95
CA ALA A 188 10.89 -2.82 -7.14
C ALA A 188 10.03 -2.89 -8.41
N THR A 189 8.81 -3.42 -8.32
CA THR A 189 7.84 -3.45 -9.44
C THR A 189 7.35 -2.04 -9.77
N ALA A 190 7.04 -1.21 -8.77
CA ALA A 190 6.70 0.20 -9.00
C ALA A 190 7.86 0.97 -9.64
N TYR A 191 9.09 0.73 -9.18
CA TYR A 191 10.29 1.33 -9.73
C TYR A 191 10.54 0.91 -11.18
N GLU A 192 10.34 -0.37 -11.51
CA GLU A 192 10.46 -0.87 -12.88
C GLU A 192 9.53 -0.12 -13.85
N ASN A 193 8.28 0.11 -13.43
CA ASN A 193 7.25 0.69 -14.28
C ASN A 193 7.30 2.22 -14.37
N VAL A 194 7.77 2.91 -13.32
CA VAL A 194 7.71 4.38 -13.21
C VAL A 194 9.06 4.98 -12.83
N ARG A 195 10.16 4.33 -13.25
CA ARG A 195 11.56 4.67 -12.89
C ARG A 195 11.87 6.15 -13.00
N LYS A 196 11.49 6.77 -14.12
CA LYS A 196 11.82 8.17 -14.43
C LYS A 196 11.31 9.14 -13.35
N ASP A 197 10.15 8.86 -12.76
CA ASP A 197 9.52 9.76 -11.81
C ASP A 197 10.10 9.56 -10.41
N TYR A 198 10.47 8.33 -10.04
CA TYR A 198 11.22 8.04 -8.82
C TYR A 198 12.67 8.56 -8.87
N ASP A 199 13.29 8.59 -10.05
CA ASP A 199 14.66 9.10 -10.26
C ASP A 199 14.81 10.61 -10.11
N ARG A 200 13.71 11.35 -9.88
CA ARG A 200 13.73 12.80 -9.64
C ARG A 200 14.33 13.20 -8.29
N HIS A 201 14.42 12.28 -7.32
CA HIS A 201 14.86 12.56 -5.96
C HIS A 201 16.07 11.72 -5.55
N ASP A 202 17.19 12.38 -5.27
CA ASP A 202 18.44 11.83 -4.71
C ASP A 202 18.91 12.83 -3.65
N SER A 203 18.43 12.65 -2.42
CA SER A 203 18.62 13.60 -1.32
C SER A 203 20.01 13.53 -0.71
N ASP A 204 20.68 12.37 -0.80
CA ASP A 204 22.04 12.17 -0.27
C ASP A 204 23.15 12.34 -1.33
N SER A 205 22.75 12.57 -2.59
CA SER A 205 23.63 12.78 -3.75
C SER A 205 24.55 11.60 -4.04
N ASN A 206 24.10 10.36 -3.76
CA ASN A 206 24.89 9.15 -3.98
C ASN A 206 24.81 8.63 -5.43
N GLY A 207 24.00 9.25 -6.29
CA GLY A 207 23.82 8.88 -7.69
C GLY A 207 22.77 7.79 -7.92
N ARG A 208 22.00 7.43 -6.89
CA ARG A 208 20.79 6.61 -6.96
C ARG A 208 19.63 7.40 -6.36
N SER A 209 18.41 7.08 -6.78
CA SER A 209 17.25 7.70 -6.17
C SER A 209 17.01 7.20 -4.76
N ASP A 210 16.45 8.07 -3.91
CA ASP A 210 16.04 7.72 -2.54
C ASP A 210 15.14 6.48 -2.53
N PHE A 211 14.29 6.33 -3.57
CA PHE A 211 13.42 5.18 -3.73
C PHE A 211 14.19 3.88 -4.00
N LEU A 212 15.20 3.92 -4.87
CA LEU A 212 16.06 2.77 -5.11
C LEU A 212 16.89 2.41 -3.88
N ASP A 213 17.35 3.39 -3.11
CA ASP A 213 18.06 3.13 -1.85
C ASP A 213 17.18 2.40 -0.82
N GLU A 214 15.91 2.75 -0.70
CA GLU A 214 14.98 1.98 0.15
C GLU A 214 14.77 0.55 -0.37
N ILE A 215 14.59 0.36 -1.68
CA ILE A 215 14.50 -0.97 -2.28
C ILE A 215 15.73 -1.83 -1.94
N LEU A 216 16.93 -1.24 -2.00
CA LEU A 216 18.17 -1.94 -1.67
C LEU A 216 18.32 -2.19 -0.16
N TRP A 217 17.81 -1.31 0.70
CA TRP A 217 17.80 -1.51 2.15
C TRP A 217 16.98 -2.74 2.55
N GLY A 218 15.71 -2.78 2.14
CA GLY A 218 14.86 -3.95 2.40
C GLY A 218 15.31 -5.17 1.60
N GLY A 219 15.90 -4.94 0.43
CA GLY A 219 16.47 -5.97 -0.45
C GLY A 219 17.59 -6.73 0.23
N ASP A 220 18.55 -6.03 0.85
CA ASP A 220 19.67 -6.68 1.53
C ASP A 220 19.20 -7.58 2.69
N PHE A 221 18.24 -7.12 3.48
CA PHE A 221 17.64 -7.94 4.53
C PHE A 221 16.92 -9.16 3.94
N SER A 222 16.04 -8.94 2.95
CA SER A 222 15.29 -10.02 2.31
C SER A 222 16.19 -11.07 1.65
N ARG A 223 17.33 -10.65 1.09
CA ARG A 223 18.35 -11.54 0.53
C ARG A 223 18.92 -12.49 1.58
N ARG A 224 19.22 -11.98 2.78
CA ARG A 224 19.76 -12.76 3.91
C ARG A 224 18.72 -13.68 4.57
N MET A 225 17.44 -13.40 4.33
CA MET A 225 16.33 -14.27 4.74
C MET A 225 16.12 -15.48 3.82
N ILE A 226 16.82 -15.58 2.69
CA ILE A 226 16.93 -16.82 1.91
C ILE A 226 18.02 -17.70 2.55
N ALA A 227 17.62 -18.84 3.11
CA ALA A 227 18.50 -19.80 3.74
C ALA A 227 19.43 -20.49 2.71
N PRO A 228 20.52 -21.15 3.17
CA PRO A 228 21.46 -21.82 2.27
C PRO A 228 20.85 -22.88 1.35
N ASP A 229 19.73 -23.49 1.75
CA ASP A 229 18.98 -24.47 0.93
C ASP A 229 18.03 -23.82 -0.09
N GLY A 230 17.94 -22.49 -0.13
CA GLY A 230 17.07 -21.71 -1.01
C GLY A 230 15.65 -21.44 -0.46
N SER A 231 15.28 -22.05 0.66
CA SER A 231 14.01 -21.73 1.33
C SER A 231 14.09 -20.41 2.09
N ALA A 232 12.95 -19.91 2.59
CA ALA A 232 12.93 -18.75 3.48
C ALA A 232 13.15 -19.15 4.95
N ARG A 233 13.76 -18.23 5.70
CA ARG A 233 13.78 -18.22 7.16
C ARG A 233 12.45 -17.72 7.72
N GLY A 234 12.18 -18.05 8.98
CA GLY A 234 11.04 -17.59 9.75
C GLY A 234 11.03 -16.10 10.05
N ARG A 235 9.94 -15.61 10.62
CA ARG A 235 9.80 -14.20 11.04
C ARG A 235 10.66 -13.91 12.27
N ILE A 236 11.11 -12.68 12.44
CA ILE A 236 11.86 -12.25 13.62
C ILE A 236 10.91 -11.52 14.56
N THR A 237 10.64 -12.10 15.74
CA THR A 237 9.68 -11.50 16.68
C THR A 237 9.96 -11.76 18.15
N SER A 238 9.76 -10.72 18.97
CA SER A 238 9.76 -10.71 20.44
C SER A 238 8.33 -10.65 21.02
N GLY A 239 7.30 -10.72 20.17
CA GLY A 239 5.89 -10.52 20.55
C GLY A 239 5.48 -9.03 20.59
N TYR A 240 4.42 -8.72 21.34
CA TYR A 240 3.78 -7.38 21.36
C TYR A 240 3.84 -6.69 22.74
N GLY A 241 4.70 -7.19 23.63
CA GLY A 241 4.77 -6.73 25.01
C GLY A 241 5.59 -5.46 25.22
N PHE A 242 6.51 -5.14 24.31
CA PHE A 242 7.43 -4.03 24.45
C PHE A 242 6.79 -2.69 24.01
N TRP A 243 7.00 -1.66 24.83
CA TRP A 243 6.56 -0.28 24.56
C TRP A 243 7.70 0.68 24.94
N GLY A 244 8.39 1.22 23.95
CA GLY A 244 9.56 2.08 24.15
C GLY A 244 10.26 2.36 22.81
N GLY A 245 11.40 3.03 22.83
CA GLY A 245 12.22 3.16 21.62
C GLY A 245 12.80 1.80 21.19
N PRO A 246 12.96 1.53 19.89
CA PRO A 246 13.40 0.21 19.41
C PRO A 246 14.80 -0.16 19.91
N GLU A 247 15.67 0.83 20.14
CA GLU A 247 17.03 0.62 20.67
C GLU A 247 17.06 0.12 22.12
N GLN A 248 15.91 0.09 22.80
CA GLN A 248 15.76 -0.35 24.19
C GLN A 248 15.10 -1.72 24.30
N GLU A 249 14.68 -2.33 23.18
CA GLU A 249 14.03 -3.65 23.20
C GLU A 249 15.04 -4.77 23.46
N THR A 250 16.24 -4.66 22.89
CA THR A 250 17.39 -5.55 23.13
C THR A 250 18.62 -4.74 23.52
N ASP A 251 19.63 -5.39 24.09
CA ASP A 251 20.91 -4.75 24.42
C ASP A 251 21.85 -4.61 23.21
N ASN A 252 21.43 -5.09 22.03
CA ASN A 252 22.16 -5.08 20.76
C ASN A 252 23.45 -5.92 20.75
N LEU A 253 23.63 -6.81 21.73
CA LEU A 253 24.81 -7.67 21.84
C LEU A 253 24.43 -9.13 21.65
N PRO A 254 25.06 -9.85 20.69
CA PRO A 254 24.82 -11.28 20.55
C PRO A 254 25.28 -12.09 21.78
N GLY A 255 24.51 -13.12 22.12
CA GLY A 255 24.77 -14.07 23.21
C GLY A 255 24.38 -13.60 24.61
N THR A 256 23.51 -12.60 24.75
CA THR A 256 23.06 -12.03 26.04
C THR A 256 21.70 -12.57 26.47
N GLY A 257 20.93 -13.18 25.55
CA GLY A 257 19.69 -13.90 25.83
C GLY A 257 18.42 -13.07 25.70
N ASP A 258 18.51 -11.83 25.21
CA ASP A 258 17.37 -11.00 24.82
C ASP A 258 17.18 -10.91 23.29
N GLU A 259 17.94 -11.69 22.52
CA GLU A 259 17.87 -11.70 21.06
C GLU A 259 16.51 -12.17 20.58
N ARG A 260 16.05 -11.56 19.50
CA ARG A 260 14.74 -11.90 18.94
C ARG A 260 14.83 -13.21 18.15
N PRO A 261 13.96 -14.20 18.42
CA PRO A 261 13.99 -15.49 17.76
C PRO A 261 13.48 -15.48 16.32
N LEU A 262 14.00 -16.41 15.51
CA LEU A 262 13.39 -16.84 14.25
C LEU A 262 12.18 -17.76 14.51
N GLU A 263 10.98 -17.20 14.49
CA GLU A 263 9.73 -17.96 14.62
C GLU A 263 9.31 -18.56 13.27
N GLY A 264 9.03 -19.86 13.25
CA GLY A 264 8.74 -20.61 12.02
C GLY A 264 9.94 -21.38 11.46
N GLY A 265 11.12 -21.22 12.07
CA GLY A 265 12.32 -22.02 11.80
C GLY A 265 13.41 -21.28 11.01
N VAL A 266 14.59 -21.88 10.95
CA VAL A 266 15.76 -21.30 10.25
C VAL A 266 15.79 -21.60 8.75
N SER A 267 14.91 -22.48 8.26
CA SER A 267 14.72 -22.81 6.85
C SER A 267 13.41 -23.61 6.67
N GLY A 268 13.06 -23.91 5.43
CA GLY A 268 11.93 -24.75 5.02
C GLY A 268 10.67 -24.01 4.59
N LEU A 269 10.64 -22.68 4.74
CA LEU A 269 9.48 -21.85 4.36
C LEU A 269 9.53 -21.43 2.88
N ASP A 270 8.37 -21.02 2.36
CA ASP A 270 8.24 -20.56 0.97
C ASP A 270 9.02 -19.26 0.74
N SER A 271 10.02 -19.31 -0.16
CA SER A 271 10.84 -18.17 -0.54
C SER A 271 10.34 -17.38 -1.75
N SER A 272 9.16 -17.69 -2.31
CA SER A 272 8.67 -17.10 -3.57
C SER A 272 8.78 -15.57 -3.65
N HIS A 273 8.34 -14.85 -2.61
CA HIS A 273 8.44 -13.39 -2.58
C HIS A 273 9.88 -12.90 -2.48
N HIS A 274 10.72 -13.57 -1.69
CA HIS A 274 12.14 -13.25 -1.59
C HIS A 274 12.82 -13.44 -2.94
N THR A 275 12.61 -14.60 -3.58
CA THR A 275 13.15 -14.94 -4.89
C THR A 275 12.76 -13.92 -5.96
N ALA A 276 11.47 -13.57 -6.05
CA ALA A 276 10.99 -12.60 -7.03
C ALA A 276 11.54 -11.19 -6.78
N ALA A 277 11.61 -10.76 -5.52
CA ALA A 277 12.24 -9.49 -5.14
C ALA A 277 13.73 -9.46 -5.53
N MET A 278 14.47 -10.53 -5.23
CA MET A 278 15.91 -10.60 -5.52
C MET A 278 16.18 -10.65 -7.03
N ALA A 279 15.42 -11.42 -7.79
CA ALA A 279 15.54 -11.49 -9.25
C ALA A 279 15.28 -10.12 -9.88
N LYS A 280 14.24 -9.41 -9.42
CA LYS A 280 13.89 -8.08 -9.91
C LYS A 280 14.97 -7.05 -9.55
N ILE A 281 15.47 -7.02 -8.31
CA ILE A 281 16.57 -6.13 -7.93
C ILE A 281 17.80 -6.42 -8.79
N ALA A 282 18.17 -7.70 -8.95
CA ALA A 282 19.32 -8.11 -9.75
C ALA A 282 19.21 -7.59 -11.20
N LEU A 283 18.03 -7.69 -11.81
CA LEU A 283 17.75 -7.12 -13.13
C LEU A 283 17.86 -5.58 -13.14
N LEU A 284 17.22 -4.91 -12.17
CA LEU A 284 17.12 -3.44 -12.10
C LEU A 284 18.48 -2.74 -11.97
N ILE A 285 19.44 -3.39 -11.29
CA ILE A 285 20.78 -2.83 -11.05
C ILE A 285 21.88 -3.56 -11.86
N GLY A 286 21.51 -4.57 -12.64
CA GLY A 286 22.45 -5.40 -13.40
C GLY A 286 23.40 -6.23 -12.53
N ASP A 287 22.99 -6.58 -11.31
CA ASP A 287 23.79 -7.42 -10.40
C ASP A 287 23.77 -8.88 -10.86
N LYS A 288 24.95 -9.49 -10.92
CA LYS A 288 25.15 -10.91 -11.29
C LYS A 288 25.82 -11.71 -10.19
N GLU A 289 25.88 -11.14 -8.99
CA GLU A 289 26.50 -11.74 -7.83
C GLU A 289 25.46 -11.84 -6.70
N SER A 290 25.39 -10.87 -5.79
CA SER A 290 24.75 -11.04 -4.49
C SER A 290 23.24 -11.36 -4.56
N TYR A 291 22.47 -10.50 -5.23
CA TYR A 291 21.02 -10.64 -5.39
C TYR A 291 20.70 -11.76 -6.39
N PHE A 292 21.46 -11.84 -7.48
CA PHE A 292 21.30 -12.90 -8.48
C PHE A 292 21.48 -14.28 -7.86
N GLU A 293 22.57 -14.54 -7.12
CA GLU A 293 22.84 -15.84 -6.49
C GLU A 293 21.77 -16.20 -5.45
N ALA A 294 21.24 -15.21 -4.71
CA ALA A 294 20.15 -15.46 -3.79
C ALA A 294 18.85 -15.81 -4.51
N ALA A 295 18.53 -15.09 -5.59
CA ALA A 295 17.39 -15.39 -6.45
C ALA A 295 17.53 -16.78 -7.09
N GLU A 296 18.70 -17.15 -7.60
CA GLU A 296 18.96 -18.45 -8.21
C GLU A 296 18.73 -19.59 -7.22
N ARG A 297 19.31 -19.51 -6.01
CA ARG A 297 19.07 -20.52 -4.95
C ARG A 297 17.59 -20.63 -4.59
N GLY A 298 16.91 -19.51 -4.40
CA GLY A 298 15.49 -19.50 -4.06
C GLY A 298 14.60 -20.06 -5.19
N PHE A 299 14.97 -19.77 -6.42
CA PHE A 299 14.28 -20.26 -7.60
C PHE A 299 14.45 -21.77 -7.77
N GLU A 300 15.68 -22.29 -7.64
CA GLU A 300 15.98 -23.72 -7.68
C GLU A 300 15.19 -24.47 -6.61
N TRP A 301 15.20 -23.98 -5.37
CA TRP A 301 14.40 -24.57 -4.30
C TRP A 301 12.91 -24.62 -4.68
N GLY A 302 12.37 -23.51 -5.19
CA GLY A 302 10.97 -23.44 -5.65
C GLY A 302 10.64 -24.46 -6.73
N GLN A 303 11.56 -24.72 -7.67
CA GLN A 303 11.41 -25.78 -8.67
C GLN A 303 11.36 -27.17 -8.02
N THR A 304 12.21 -27.46 -7.02
CA THR A 304 12.16 -28.75 -6.30
C THR A 304 10.84 -28.98 -5.55
N LYS A 305 10.15 -27.90 -5.16
CA LYS A 305 8.83 -27.94 -4.52
C LYS A 305 7.67 -27.93 -5.52
N GLY A 306 7.96 -27.79 -6.81
CA GLY A 306 6.94 -27.72 -7.86
C GLY A 306 6.09 -26.44 -7.82
N LEU A 307 6.64 -25.33 -7.30
CA LEU A 307 5.94 -24.04 -7.29
C LEU A 307 5.82 -23.49 -8.71
N LYS A 308 4.62 -23.05 -9.09
CA LYS A 308 4.28 -22.59 -10.45
C LYS A 308 3.29 -21.41 -10.43
N GLY A 309 3.51 -20.43 -9.55
CA GLY A 309 2.66 -19.25 -9.39
C GLY A 309 3.19 -17.98 -10.08
N PRO A 310 2.50 -16.83 -9.93
CA PRO A 310 2.89 -15.56 -10.53
C PRO A 310 4.31 -15.11 -10.15
N LEU A 311 4.73 -15.36 -8.90
CA LEU A 311 6.08 -15.02 -8.42
C LEU A 311 7.16 -15.88 -9.08
N GLN A 312 6.89 -17.15 -9.38
CA GLN A 312 7.82 -17.98 -10.16
C GLN A 312 7.90 -17.52 -11.61
N LEU A 313 6.77 -17.10 -12.21
CA LEU A 313 6.77 -16.50 -13.53
C LEU A 313 7.61 -15.23 -13.56
N SER A 314 7.38 -14.28 -12.64
CA SER A 314 8.19 -13.07 -12.51
C SER A 314 9.66 -13.38 -12.34
N SER A 315 10.01 -14.33 -11.46
CA SER A 315 11.40 -14.70 -11.21
C SER A 315 12.05 -15.29 -12.47
N ALA A 316 11.35 -16.17 -13.19
CA ALA A 316 11.86 -16.78 -14.42
C ALA A 316 12.10 -15.74 -15.52
N LEU A 317 11.16 -14.79 -15.70
CA LEU A 317 11.30 -13.70 -16.66
C LEU A 317 12.48 -12.78 -16.31
N ASP A 318 12.58 -12.36 -15.05
CA ASP A 318 13.65 -11.45 -14.59
C ASP A 318 15.03 -12.12 -14.68
N LEU A 319 15.14 -13.40 -14.32
CA LEU A 319 16.37 -14.19 -14.45
C LEU A 319 16.73 -14.45 -15.93
N TYR A 320 15.74 -14.73 -16.79
CA TYR A 320 15.99 -14.88 -18.22
C TYR A 320 16.51 -13.58 -18.84
N GLU A 321 15.86 -12.45 -18.57
CA GLU A 321 16.27 -11.15 -19.12
C GLU A 321 17.68 -10.75 -18.66
N LEU A 322 18.03 -11.03 -17.40
CA LEU A 322 19.35 -10.73 -16.84
C LEU A 322 20.48 -11.62 -17.42
N THR A 323 20.19 -12.90 -17.68
CA THR A 323 21.22 -13.92 -17.94
C THR A 323 21.25 -14.44 -19.37
N GLY A 324 20.12 -14.44 -20.07
CA GLY A 324 19.92 -15.12 -21.36
C GLY A 324 19.96 -16.65 -21.28
N LYS A 325 19.86 -17.26 -20.09
CA LYS A 325 19.84 -18.72 -19.96
C LYS A 325 18.47 -19.28 -20.35
N GLU A 326 18.43 -20.14 -21.37
CA GLU A 326 17.20 -20.73 -21.91
C GLU A 326 16.38 -21.54 -20.89
N GLU A 327 17.02 -22.09 -19.85
CA GLU A 327 16.30 -22.83 -18.80
C GLU A 327 15.21 -21.99 -18.11
N TYR A 328 15.46 -20.69 -17.91
CA TYR A 328 14.46 -19.80 -17.32
C TYR A 328 13.34 -19.47 -18.30
N ALA A 329 13.66 -19.32 -19.60
CA ALA A 329 12.67 -19.12 -20.65
C ALA A 329 11.71 -20.32 -20.75
N GLU A 330 12.25 -21.54 -20.79
CA GLU A 330 11.46 -22.78 -20.83
C GLU A 330 10.50 -22.86 -19.62
N ILE A 331 10.99 -22.50 -18.43
CA ILE A 331 10.17 -22.49 -17.22
C ILE A 331 9.09 -21.40 -17.27
N ALA A 332 9.40 -20.18 -17.75
CA ALA A 332 8.42 -19.11 -17.89
C ALA A 332 7.28 -19.52 -18.83
N GLN A 333 7.61 -20.10 -19.98
CA GLN A 333 6.66 -20.62 -20.97
C GLN A 333 5.80 -21.77 -20.42
N GLU A 334 6.37 -22.61 -19.55
CA GLU A 334 5.62 -23.68 -18.86
C GLU A 334 4.65 -23.13 -17.79
N ILE A 335 4.99 -22.02 -17.15
CA ILE A 335 4.23 -21.44 -16.04
C ILE A 335 3.08 -20.56 -16.53
N LEU A 336 3.29 -19.75 -17.57
CA LEU A 336 2.31 -18.75 -18.00
C LEU A 336 0.89 -19.33 -18.17
N PRO A 337 0.66 -20.48 -18.84
CA PRO A 337 -0.68 -21.04 -18.98
C PRO A 337 -1.37 -21.43 -17.66
N LYS A 338 -0.59 -21.62 -16.58
CA LYS A 338 -1.09 -21.97 -15.24
C LYS A 338 -1.46 -20.73 -14.43
N VAL A 339 -0.70 -19.66 -14.61
CA VAL A 339 -0.90 -18.36 -13.94
C VAL A 339 -2.03 -17.57 -14.61
N GLY A 340 -2.13 -17.65 -15.94
CA GLY A 340 -3.06 -16.85 -16.72
C GLY A 340 -2.55 -15.43 -16.95
N LEU A 341 -3.43 -14.56 -17.44
CA LEU A 341 -3.10 -13.22 -17.96
C LEU A 341 -3.52 -12.10 -17.00
N GLY A 342 -3.63 -12.38 -15.70
CA GLY A 342 -4.17 -11.45 -14.71
C GLY A 342 -3.22 -10.31 -14.31
N ASP A 343 -1.92 -10.43 -14.57
CA ASP A 343 -0.94 -9.38 -14.28
C ASP A 343 -0.45 -8.76 -15.59
N PRO A 344 -0.96 -7.59 -16.01
CA PRO A 344 -0.63 -7.00 -17.30
C PRO A 344 0.85 -6.65 -17.44
N PHE A 345 1.54 -6.30 -16.35
CA PHE A 345 2.95 -5.95 -16.40
C PHE A 345 3.83 -7.18 -16.63
N LEU A 346 3.47 -8.31 -16.01
CA LEU A 346 4.15 -9.58 -16.29
C LEU A 346 3.88 -10.05 -17.72
N ILE A 347 2.65 -9.88 -18.24
CA ILE A 347 2.34 -10.27 -19.62
C ILE A 347 3.06 -9.39 -20.64
N GLU A 348 3.09 -8.07 -20.45
CA GLU A 348 3.85 -7.17 -21.32
C GLU A 348 5.33 -7.56 -21.40
N LYS A 349 5.93 -7.88 -20.25
CA LYS A 349 7.31 -8.38 -20.19
C LYS A 349 7.47 -9.72 -20.91
N TYR A 350 6.57 -10.66 -20.68
CA TYR A 350 6.59 -11.97 -21.34
C TYR A 350 6.51 -11.81 -22.88
N ASP A 351 5.55 -11.02 -23.36
CA ASP A 351 5.36 -10.73 -24.79
C ASP A 351 6.59 -10.11 -25.42
N ARG A 352 7.20 -9.13 -24.75
CA ARG A 352 8.45 -8.49 -25.19
C ARG A 352 9.59 -9.51 -25.32
N LEU A 353 9.75 -10.39 -24.33
CA LEU A 353 10.88 -11.33 -24.27
C LEU A 353 10.75 -12.47 -25.28
N PHE A 354 9.52 -12.92 -25.55
CA PHE A 354 9.28 -14.10 -26.41
C PHE A 354 8.71 -13.76 -27.79
N GLY A 355 8.43 -12.48 -28.07
CA GLY A 355 7.81 -12.06 -29.34
C GLY A 355 6.37 -12.56 -29.48
N GLU A 356 5.67 -12.68 -28.36
CA GLU A 356 4.25 -13.02 -28.29
C GLU A 356 3.40 -11.73 -28.22
N ASP A 357 2.08 -11.88 -28.33
CA ASP A 357 1.14 -10.75 -28.26
C ASP A 357 -0.18 -11.24 -27.65
N HIS A 358 -0.37 -10.90 -26.38
CA HIS A 358 -1.58 -11.14 -25.61
C HIS A 358 -2.37 -9.84 -25.36
N SER A 359 -2.06 -8.77 -26.10
CA SER A 359 -2.59 -7.43 -25.80
C SER A 359 -4.12 -7.36 -25.85
N GLU A 360 -4.77 -8.10 -26.76
CA GLU A 360 -6.23 -8.10 -26.87
C GLU A 360 -6.91 -8.90 -25.75
N GLU A 361 -6.31 -9.98 -25.27
CA GLU A 361 -6.77 -10.77 -24.13
C GLU A 361 -6.61 -9.98 -22.83
N VAL A 362 -5.42 -9.41 -22.61
CA VAL A 362 -5.12 -8.57 -21.44
C VAL A 362 -6.06 -7.37 -21.41
N LYS A 363 -6.25 -6.67 -22.53
CA LYS A 363 -7.17 -5.54 -22.64
C LYS A 363 -8.60 -5.92 -22.23
N LYS A 364 -9.11 -7.07 -22.69
CA LYS A 364 -10.45 -7.54 -22.32
C LYS A 364 -10.55 -7.81 -20.82
N ALA A 365 -9.53 -8.46 -20.25
CA ALA A 365 -9.48 -8.73 -18.81
C ALA A 365 -9.42 -7.44 -17.98
N LEU A 366 -8.55 -6.51 -18.35
CA LEU A 366 -8.40 -5.22 -17.67
C LEU A 366 -9.67 -4.37 -17.73
N ILE A 367 -10.35 -4.31 -18.89
CA ILE A 367 -11.62 -3.59 -19.00
C ILE A 367 -12.67 -4.22 -18.10
N ALA A 368 -12.80 -5.55 -18.10
CA ALA A 368 -13.77 -6.23 -17.26
C ALA A 368 -13.50 -6.01 -15.76
N GLU A 369 -12.24 -6.07 -15.35
CA GLU A 369 -11.84 -5.79 -13.97
C GLU A 369 -12.09 -4.33 -13.59
N ALA A 370 -11.69 -3.38 -14.43
CA ALA A 370 -11.92 -1.96 -14.19
C ALA A 370 -13.41 -1.62 -14.11
N GLU A 371 -14.25 -2.16 -15.00
CA GLU A 371 -15.71 -2.02 -14.94
C GLU A 371 -16.29 -2.61 -13.65
N GLY A 372 -15.77 -3.75 -13.20
CA GLY A 372 -16.11 -4.35 -11.92
C GLY A 372 -15.78 -3.42 -10.74
N ILE A 373 -14.53 -2.97 -10.65
CA ILE A 373 -14.06 -2.04 -9.61
C ILE A 373 -14.91 -0.77 -9.61
N LEU A 374 -15.14 -0.15 -10.78
CA LEU A 374 -15.95 1.08 -10.89
C LEU A 374 -17.38 0.88 -10.40
N LYS A 375 -18.00 -0.25 -10.72
CA LYS A 375 -19.34 -0.59 -10.26
C LYS A 375 -19.40 -0.74 -8.73
N HIS A 376 -18.41 -1.38 -8.12
CA HIS A 376 -18.37 -1.57 -6.66
C HIS A 376 -17.90 -0.31 -5.91
N ALA A 377 -17.09 0.53 -6.54
CA ALA A 377 -16.66 1.82 -6.04
C ALA A 377 -17.73 2.91 -6.15
N ASP A 378 -18.87 2.67 -6.83
CA ASP A 378 -19.95 3.66 -6.92
C ASP A 378 -20.76 3.76 -5.61
N ASN A 379 -20.07 4.24 -4.59
CA ASN A 379 -20.60 4.61 -3.29
C ASN A 379 -20.18 6.06 -2.97
N PRO A 380 -20.71 6.68 -1.90
CA PRO A 380 -20.44 8.08 -1.62
C PRO A 380 -18.97 8.47 -1.45
N PHE A 381 -18.07 7.52 -1.16
CA PHE A 381 -16.65 7.77 -0.95
C PHE A 381 -15.75 7.25 -2.07
N GLY A 382 -16.30 6.55 -3.08
CA GLY A 382 -15.49 6.01 -4.17
C GLY A 382 -14.61 4.82 -3.78
N VAL A 383 -14.89 4.16 -2.64
CA VAL A 383 -13.99 3.12 -2.10
C VAL A 383 -14.43 1.74 -2.56
N TYR A 384 -13.53 1.01 -3.21
CA TYR A 384 -13.66 -0.42 -3.45
C TYR A 384 -12.89 -1.20 -2.38
N THR A 385 -13.46 -2.30 -1.89
CA THR A 385 -12.75 -3.19 -0.97
C THR A 385 -12.96 -4.64 -1.38
N TYR A 386 -11.99 -5.49 -1.06
CA TYR A 386 -12.04 -6.94 -1.25
C TYR A 386 -12.57 -7.65 0.00
N GLY A 387 -13.16 -8.84 -0.14
CA GLY A 387 -13.73 -9.61 0.96
C GLY A 387 -14.75 -10.66 0.50
N ASP A 388 -15.08 -11.61 1.37
CA ASP A 388 -16.11 -12.61 1.07
C ASP A 388 -17.50 -11.95 1.08
N ALA A 389 -18.35 -12.25 0.09
CA ALA A 389 -19.73 -11.74 0.02
C ALA A 389 -20.59 -12.09 1.27
N SER A 390 -20.22 -13.14 2.02
CA SER A 390 -20.84 -13.52 3.29
C SER A 390 -20.38 -12.67 4.49
N ASN A 391 -19.29 -11.90 4.33
CA ASN A 391 -18.76 -10.97 5.31
C ASN A 391 -18.65 -9.57 4.70
N PRO A 392 -19.77 -8.83 4.63
CA PRO A 392 -19.81 -7.56 3.92
C PRO A 392 -18.86 -6.55 4.58
N ASN A 393 -18.21 -5.74 3.74
CA ASN A 393 -17.18 -4.79 4.16
C ASN A 393 -17.74 -3.64 5.03
N PHE A 394 -16.89 -2.67 5.38
CA PHE A 394 -17.28 -1.50 6.16
C PHE A 394 -18.43 -0.68 5.54
N PHE A 395 -18.57 -0.71 4.21
CA PHE A 395 -19.63 -0.07 3.42
C PHE A 395 -20.84 -0.98 3.15
N ASN A 396 -20.84 -2.18 3.71
CA ASN A 396 -21.81 -3.25 3.50
C ASN A 396 -22.04 -3.64 2.03
N THR A 397 -21.08 -3.38 1.14
CA THR A 397 -21.17 -3.85 -0.24
C THR A 397 -20.63 -5.28 -0.30
N PRO A 398 -21.27 -6.19 -1.09
CA PRO A 398 -20.66 -7.47 -1.41
C PRO A 398 -19.32 -7.20 -2.08
N ALA A 399 -18.28 -7.86 -1.59
CA ALA A 399 -17.02 -7.95 -2.29
C ALA A 399 -17.00 -9.31 -3.04
N GLU A 400 -16.62 -9.27 -4.31
CA GLU A 400 -16.30 -10.45 -5.13
C GLU A 400 -14.80 -10.66 -5.15
#